data_AF-A0A2L2YHJ8-F1
#
_entry.id   AF-A0A2L2YHJ8-F1
#
_cell.length_a   1.000
_cell.length_b   1.000
_cell.length_c   1.000
_cell.angle_alpha   90.00
_cell.angle_beta   90.00
_cell.angle_gamma   90.00
#
_symmetry.space_group_name_H-M   'P 1'
#
loop_
_entity.id
_entity.type
_entity.pdbx_description
1 polymer ?
#
loop_
_entity_poly.entity_id
_entity_poly.type
_entity_poly.pdbx_seq_one_letter_code
_entity_poly.pdbx_strand_id
1 'polypeptide(L)'
;MEMQTNFDIVDTTTMSENCDDLPVVPLQTCWTFWIDKAEKGVSAAEYEASLQKVYTVQTVQMFWSVYNNIPDIQELKKKYSYHLMRGERRPVWEDEANCKGGSWHLKAYKQDSPCVWKDLLLAARGAQFADRVGEGDDVCGVSVSVRGVDD
;
A
#
# COMPACT_ATOMS: atom_id res chain seq x y z
N MET A 1 -30.33 25.18 36.92
CA MET A 1 -28.91 25.37 36.57
C MET A 1 -28.53 24.17 35.73
N GLU A 2 -28.82 24.23 34.45
CA GLU A 2 -28.49 23.19 33.48
C GLU A 2 -27.25 23.66 32.71
N MET A 3 -26.20 22.83 32.69
CA MET A 3 -25.00 23.09 31.92
C MET A 3 -25.26 22.68 30.47
N GLN A 4 -25.17 23.64 29.56
CA GLN A 4 -25.30 23.45 28.12
C GLN A 4 -23.92 23.10 27.57
N THR A 5 -23.72 21.87 27.11
CA THR A 5 -22.54 21.47 26.35
C THR A 5 -22.78 21.80 24.87
N ASN A 6 -22.18 22.90 24.40
CA ASN A 6 -22.08 23.21 22.97
C ASN A 6 -21.13 22.21 22.31
N PHE A 7 -21.68 21.30 21.50
CA PHE A 7 -20.94 20.73 20.38
C PHE A 7 -21.23 21.63 19.18
N ASP A 8 -20.23 22.41 18.77
CA ASP A 8 -20.34 23.20 17.55
C ASP A 8 -20.48 22.25 16.36
N ILE A 9 -21.68 22.21 15.79
CA ILE A 9 -21.95 21.62 14.48
C ILE A 9 -21.21 22.51 13.48
N VAL A 10 -20.09 22.02 12.94
CA VAL A 10 -19.39 22.70 11.85
C VAL A 10 -20.27 22.59 10.61
N ASP A 11 -20.85 23.73 10.23
CA ASP A 11 -21.76 23.91 9.11
C ASP A 11 -21.13 23.36 7.81
N THR A 12 -21.67 22.26 7.28
CA THR A 12 -21.16 21.55 6.09
C THR A 12 -21.70 22.19 4.81
N THR A 13 -21.66 23.52 4.68
CA THR A 13 -22.12 24.21 3.47
C THR A 13 -21.18 25.35 3.12
N THR A 14 -20.02 25.00 2.58
CA THR A 14 -19.35 25.64 1.43
C THR A 14 -17.93 25.11 1.32
N MET A 15 -17.68 24.12 0.45
CA MET A 15 -16.37 23.92 -0.19
C MET A 15 -16.63 23.25 -1.55
N SER A 16 -17.19 24.02 -2.48
CA SER A 16 -17.00 23.74 -3.92
C SER A 16 -15.84 24.61 -4.41
N GLU A 17 -14.65 24.35 -3.88
CA GLU A 17 -13.43 24.84 -4.49
C GLU A 17 -13.06 23.86 -5.62
N ASN A 18 -12.74 24.40 -6.80
CA ASN A 18 -12.31 23.60 -7.95
C ASN A 18 -11.22 22.61 -7.53
N CYS A 19 -11.42 21.33 -7.83
CA CYS A 19 -10.50 20.23 -7.49
C CYS A 19 -9.11 20.36 -8.16
N ASP A 20 -8.97 21.29 -9.11
CA ASP A 20 -7.79 21.44 -9.97
C ASP A 20 -6.66 22.32 -9.37
N ASP A 21 -6.91 23.03 -8.26
CA ASP A 21 -5.93 23.97 -7.66
C ASP A 21 -5.31 23.49 -6.33
N LEU A 22 -5.50 22.22 -5.95
CA LEU A 22 -4.84 21.69 -4.75
C LEU A 22 -3.32 21.59 -4.97
N PRO A 23 -2.48 22.08 -4.03
CA PRO A 23 -1.03 22.00 -4.15
C PRO A 23 -0.59 20.54 -4.21
N VAL A 24 0.16 20.19 -5.26
CA VAL A 24 0.72 18.84 -5.45
C VAL A 24 1.74 18.55 -4.37
N VAL A 25 1.53 17.47 -3.60
CA VAL A 25 2.44 17.08 -2.51
C VAL A 25 3.31 15.91 -2.99
N PRO A 26 4.62 16.11 -3.22
CA PRO A 26 5.51 15.05 -3.66
C PRO A 26 5.76 14.04 -2.53
N LEU A 27 5.95 12.78 -2.90
CA LEU A 27 6.46 11.75 -2.00
C LEU A 27 7.99 11.87 -1.92
N GLN A 28 8.58 11.46 -0.80
CA GLN A 28 10.06 11.45 -0.64
C GLN A 28 10.74 10.54 -1.68
N THR A 29 10.09 9.42 -2.01
CA THR A 29 10.51 8.48 -3.04
C THR A 29 9.30 8.11 -3.89
N CYS A 30 9.53 7.75 -5.15
CA CYS A 30 8.47 7.13 -5.97
C CYS A 30 8.17 5.71 -5.47
N TRP A 31 6.94 5.25 -5.71
CA TRP A 31 6.49 3.91 -5.34
C TRP A 31 5.68 3.31 -6.48
N THR A 32 5.81 2.01 -6.71
CA THR A 32 5.12 1.29 -7.77
C THR A 32 4.18 0.24 -7.20
N PHE A 33 2.92 0.30 -7.59
CA PHE A 33 1.94 -0.74 -7.33
C PHE A 33 2.13 -1.89 -8.33
N TRP A 34 2.16 -3.11 -7.80
CA TRP A 34 2.19 -4.35 -8.56
C TRP A 34 1.09 -5.28 -8.09
N ILE A 35 0.66 -6.17 -8.98
CA ILE A 35 -0.25 -7.27 -8.66
C ILE A 35 0.29 -8.57 -9.25
N ASP A 36 0.20 -9.66 -8.50
CA ASP A 36 0.47 -11.01 -9.00
C ASP A 36 -0.70 -11.95 -8.71
N LYS A 37 -0.61 -13.14 -9.30
CA LYS A 37 -1.46 -14.28 -8.98
C LYS A 37 -0.57 -15.47 -8.60
N ALA A 38 -0.56 -15.80 -7.31
CA ALA A 38 0.16 -16.94 -6.76
C ALA A 38 -0.48 -18.28 -7.18
N GLU A 39 0.03 -18.91 -8.24
CA GLU A 39 -0.34 -20.28 -8.60
C GLU A 39 0.60 -21.30 -7.92
N LYS A 40 0.09 -22.50 -7.60
CA LYS A 40 0.90 -23.55 -6.93
C LYS A 40 1.69 -24.32 -7.98
N GLY A 41 2.97 -24.58 -7.72
CA GLY A 41 3.83 -25.42 -8.58
C GLY A 41 4.36 -24.69 -9.82
N VAL A 42 4.31 -23.37 -9.80
CA VAL A 42 4.72 -22.48 -10.89
C VAL A 42 6.22 -22.23 -10.78
N SER A 43 6.91 -22.24 -11.90
CA SER A 43 8.34 -21.88 -11.96
C SER A 43 8.54 -20.39 -11.63
N ALA A 44 9.76 -20.01 -11.23
CA ALA A 44 10.09 -18.60 -10.97
C ALA A 44 9.83 -17.71 -12.20
N ALA A 45 10.11 -18.22 -13.41
CA ALA A 45 9.87 -17.50 -14.67
C ALA A 45 8.37 -17.26 -14.93
N GLU A 46 7.51 -18.22 -14.61
CA GLU A 46 6.06 -18.06 -14.76
C GLU A 46 5.48 -17.14 -13.67
N TYR A 47 6.03 -17.13 -12.45
CA TYR A 47 5.68 -16.15 -11.43
C TYR A 47 6.02 -14.73 -11.89
N GLU A 48 7.24 -14.53 -12.41
CA GLU A 48 7.68 -13.25 -12.96
C GLU A 48 6.81 -12.81 -14.15
N ALA A 49 6.38 -13.74 -15.00
CA ALA A 49 5.44 -13.46 -16.08
C ALA A 49 4.03 -13.08 -15.59
N SER A 50 3.62 -13.56 -14.40
CA SER A 50 2.33 -13.23 -13.78
C SER A 50 2.32 -11.87 -13.08
N LEU A 51 3.50 -11.31 -12.83
CA LEU A 51 3.68 -10.04 -12.13
C LEU A 51 3.35 -8.87 -13.08
N GLN A 52 2.35 -8.07 -12.68
CA GLN A 52 1.87 -6.95 -13.48
C GLN A 52 2.11 -5.63 -12.74
N LYS A 53 2.75 -4.68 -13.43
CA LYS A 53 2.85 -3.30 -12.97
C LYS A 53 1.50 -2.61 -13.13
N VAL A 54 0.95 -2.09 -12.03
CA VAL A 54 -0.29 -1.31 -12.05
C VAL A 54 0.02 0.15 -12.38
N TYR A 55 0.81 0.81 -11.53
CA TYR A 55 1.16 2.22 -11.74
C TYR A 55 2.30 2.68 -10.81
N THR A 56 3.07 3.68 -11.24
CA THR A 56 4.08 4.36 -10.42
C THR A 56 3.57 5.70 -9.92
N VAL A 57 3.56 5.90 -8.60
CA VAL A 57 3.11 7.12 -7.94
C VAL A 57 4.29 7.92 -7.41
N GLN A 58 4.23 9.23 -7.58
CA GLN A 58 5.26 10.17 -7.14
C GLN A 58 4.71 11.27 -6.23
N THR A 59 3.38 11.36 -6.11
CA THR A 59 2.68 12.38 -5.32
C THR A 59 1.62 11.71 -4.44
N VAL A 60 1.21 12.41 -3.38
CA VAL A 60 0.14 11.95 -2.48
C VAL A 60 -1.18 11.81 -3.24
N GLN A 61 -1.47 12.73 -4.15
CA GLN A 61 -2.66 12.71 -5.00
C GLN A 61 -2.66 11.49 -5.94
N MET A 62 -1.54 11.20 -6.61
CA MET A 62 -1.42 10.02 -7.47
C MET A 62 -1.65 8.72 -6.70
N PHE A 63 -1.10 8.63 -5.48
CA PHE A 63 -1.36 7.47 -4.61
C PHE A 63 -2.85 7.27 -4.36
N TRP A 64 -3.56 8.31 -3.92
CA TRP A 64 -4.99 8.18 -3.61
C TRP A 64 -5.81 7.92 -4.87
N SER A 65 -5.42 8.52 -6.00
CA SER A 65 -6.03 8.22 -7.29
C SER A 65 -5.90 6.74 -7.65
N VAL A 66 -4.70 6.15 -7.53
CA VAL A 66 -4.51 4.72 -7.81
C VAL A 66 -5.25 3.85 -6.78
N TYR A 67 -5.05 4.11 -5.49
CA TYR A 67 -5.61 3.30 -4.40
C TYR A 67 -7.15 3.26 -4.45
N ASN A 68 -7.80 4.38 -4.78
CA ASN A 68 -9.26 4.44 -4.86
C ASN A 68 -9.83 3.83 -6.16
N ASN A 69 -9.00 3.56 -7.17
CA ASN A 69 -9.42 3.00 -8.46
C ASN A 69 -9.02 1.53 -8.64
N ILE A 70 -8.34 0.92 -7.66
CA ILE A 70 -8.07 -0.52 -7.64
C ILE A 70 -9.09 -1.22 -6.72
N PRO A 71 -9.42 -2.50 -6.98
CA PRO A 71 -10.27 -3.30 -6.09
C PRO A 71 -9.76 -3.31 -4.64
N ASP A 72 -10.69 -3.26 -3.69
CA ASP A 72 -10.34 -3.42 -2.28
C ASP A 72 -9.77 -4.83 -2.05
N ILE A 73 -8.90 -4.97 -1.04
CA ILE A 73 -8.30 -6.26 -0.74
C ILE A 73 -9.33 -7.34 -0.36
N GLN A 74 -10.51 -6.96 0.15
CA GLN A 74 -11.60 -7.89 0.45
C GLN A 74 -12.26 -8.44 -0.81
N GLU A 75 -12.18 -7.70 -1.92
CA GLU A 75 -12.71 -8.06 -3.23
C GLU A 75 -11.71 -8.89 -4.06
N LEU A 76 -10.44 -8.93 -3.63
CA LEU A 76 -9.43 -9.74 -4.29
C LEU A 76 -9.79 -11.21 -4.26
N LYS A 77 -9.70 -11.83 -5.44
CA LYS A 77 -9.81 -13.28 -5.55
C LYS A 77 -8.67 -13.93 -4.75
N LYS A 78 -8.95 -15.09 -4.17
CA LYS A 78 -7.92 -15.89 -3.49
C LYS A 78 -6.71 -16.06 -4.40
N LYS A 79 -5.52 -16.06 -3.78
CA LYS A 79 -4.21 -16.18 -4.44
C LYS A 79 -3.71 -14.92 -5.15
N TYR A 80 -4.48 -13.83 -5.19
CA TYR A 80 -3.92 -12.56 -5.64
C TYR A 80 -3.15 -11.89 -4.51
N SER A 81 -2.09 -11.20 -4.90
CA SER A 81 -1.26 -10.39 -4.02
C SER A 81 -1.11 -8.99 -4.59
N TYR A 82 -1.19 -7.97 -3.73
CA TYR A 82 -0.75 -6.62 -4.06
C TYR A 82 0.60 -6.35 -3.44
N HIS A 83 1.39 -5.54 -4.13
CA HIS A 83 2.69 -5.07 -3.67
C HIS A 83 2.81 -3.58 -3.92
N LEU A 84 3.34 -2.85 -2.95
CA LEU A 84 3.82 -1.49 -3.13
C LEU A 84 5.33 -1.51 -2.94
N MET A 85 6.08 -1.32 -4.02
CA MET A 85 7.54 -1.38 -4.04
C MET A 85 8.14 0.02 -4.18
N ARG A 86 9.24 0.29 -3.49
CA ARG A 86 9.95 1.57 -3.62
C ARG A 86 10.62 1.66 -4.98
N GLY A 87 10.46 2.79 -5.67
CA GLY A 87 10.98 2.98 -7.01
C GLY A 87 10.31 2.06 -8.04
N GLU A 88 11.11 1.57 -8.98
CA GLU A 88 10.71 0.63 -10.04
C GLU A 88 11.10 -0.82 -9.70
N ARG A 89 11.42 -1.09 -8.43
CA ARG A 89 11.85 -2.41 -7.96
C ARG A 89 10.71 -3.41 -8.12
N ARG A 90 11.06 -4.63 -8.52
CA ARG A 90 10.11 -5.73 -8.67
C ARG A 90 9.98 -6.48 -7.34
N PRO A 91 8.79 -6.98 -6.95
CA PRO A 91 8.59 -7.83 -5.77
C PRO A 91 9.07 -9.27 -6.01
N VAL A 92 10.30 -9.44 -6.47
CA VAL A 92 10.99 -10.72 -6.68
C VAL A 92 12.29 -10.72 -5.88
N TRP A 93 12.67 -11.87 -5.33
CA TRP A 93 13.89 -11.97 -4.50
C TRP A 93 15.16 -11.92 -5.35
N GLU A 94 15.05 -12.25 -6.64
CA GLU A 94 16.11 -12.17 -7.64
C GLU A 94 16.47 -10.73 -8.04
N ASP A 95 15.63 -9.75 -7.70
CA ASP A 95 15.93 -8.34 -7.94
C ASP A 95 17.14 -7.93 -7.11
N GLU A 96 18.11 -7.25 -7.73
CA GLU A 96 19.36 -6.84 -7.08
C GLU A 96 19.12 -5.99 -5.82
N ALA A 97 18.01 -5.24 -5.78
CA ALA A 97 17.65 -4.42 -4.62
C ALA A 97 17.05 -5.22 -3.46
N ASN A 98 16.61 -6.47 -3.69
CA ASN A 98 15.97 -7.31 -2.69
C ASN A 98 16.82 -8.52 -2.27
N CYS A 99 17.75 -8.98 -3.13
CA CYS A 99 18.46 -10.25 -2.94
C CYS A 99 19.34 -10.33 -1.70
N LYS A 100 19.73 -9.19 -1.12
CA LYS A 100 20.51 -9.09 0.13
C LYS A 100 19.66 -8.68 1.35
N GLY A 101 18.34 -8.59 1.18
CA GLY A 101 17.42 -8.15 2.21
C GLY A 101 16.77 -9.30 2.99
N GLY A 102 15.64 -8.99 3.62
CA GLY A 102 14.79 -9.96 4.33
C GLY A 102 13.33 -9.58 4.22
N SER A 103 12.45 -10.40 4.79
CA SER A 103 11.01 -10.12 4.82
C SER A 103 10.39 -10.47 6.16
N TRP A 104 9.50 -9.59 6.63
CA TRP A 104 8.71 -9.79 7.84
C TRP A 104 7.28 -10.14 7.43
N HIS A 105 6.72 -11.17 8.07
CA HIS A 105 5.37 -11.64 7.78
C HIS A 105 4.51 -11.57 9.03
N LEU A 106 3.32 -11.00 8.89
CA LEU A 106 2.29 -10.97 9.92
C LEU A 106 0.98 -11.49 9.33
N LYS A 107 0.20 -12.22 10.14
CA LYS A 107 -1.16 -12.60 9.81
C LYS A 107 -2.10 -11.55 10.41
N ALA A 108 -3.03 -11.03 9.61
CA ALA A 108 -4.10 -10.16 10.07
C ALA A 108 -5.43 -10.89 9.89
N TYR A 109 -6.38 -10.64 10.78
CA TYR A 109 -7.75 -11.12 10.57
C TYR A 109 -8.32 -10.51 9.30
N LYS A 110 -9.14 -11.28 8.59
CA LYS A 110 -9.74 -10.84 7.32
C LYS A 110 -10.47 -9.50 7.41
N GLN A 111 -11.16 -9.26 8.52
CA GLN A 111 -11.89 -8.02 8.77
C GLN A 111 -10.98 -6.80 8.97
N ASP A 112 -9.79 -7.01 9.54
CA ASP A 112 -8.82 -5.95 9.85
C ASP A 112 -7.85 -5.69 8.70
N SER A 113 -7.75 -6.65 7.77
CA SER A 113 -6.79 -6.62 6.67
C SER A 113 -6.82 -5.31 5.86
N PRO A 114 -7.98 -4.69 5.52
CA PRO A 114 -7.99 -3.45 4.73
C PRO A 114 -7.39 -2.28 5.49
N CYS A 115 -7.68 -2.21 6.80
CA CYS A 115 -7.12 -1.21 7.68
C CYS A 115 -5.60 -1.38 7.79
N VAL A 116 -5.15 -2.61 8.10
CA VAL A 116 -3.73 -2.96 8.21
C VAL A 116 -2.99 -2.67 6.90
N TRP A 117 -3.57 -3.06 5.76
CA TRP A 117 -2.95 -2.80 4.45
C TRP A 117 -2.79 -1.32 4.21
N LYS A 118 -3.86 -0.53 4.36
CA LYS A 118 -3.83 0.92 4.18
C LYS A 118 -2.80 1.57 5.09
N ASP A 119 -2.79 1.23 6.37
CA ASP A 119 -1.87 1.80 7.35
C ASP A 119 -0.40 1.48 7.02
N LEU A 120 -0.11 0.25 6.58
CA LEU A 120 1.23 -0.11 6.11
C LEU A 120 1.64 0.67 4.86
N LEU A 121 0.74 0.89 3.90
CA LEU A 121 1.02 1.72 2.72
C LEU A 121 1.35 3.15 3.10
N LEU A 122 0.55 3.74 4.02
CA LEU A 122 0.76 5.09 4.52
C LEU A 122 2.07 5.22 5.29
N ALA A 123 2.37 4.27 6.17
CA ALA A 123 3.60 4.26 6.95
C ALA A 123 4.84 4.10 6.07
N ALA A 124 4.78 3.22 5.06
CA ALA A 124 5.90 2.98 4.13
C ALA A 124 6.20 4.23 3.28
N ARG A 125 5.20 4.79 2.62
CA ARG A 125 5.40 5.98 1.76
C ARG A 125 5.68 7.26 2.56
N GLY A 126 5.22 7.32 3.80
CA GLY A 126 5.48 8.40 4.75
C GLY A 126 6.82 8.28 5.47
N ALA A 127 7.65 7.28 5.13
CA ALA A 127 8.96 7.01 5.72
C ALA A 127 8.94 6.84 7.26
N GLN A 128 7.81 6.39 7.82
CA GLN A 128 7.63 6.25 9.28
C GLN A 128 8.45 5.09 9.88
N PHE A 129 9.01 4.23 9.03
CA PHE A 129 9.86 3.12 9.46
C PHE A 129 11.34 3.48 9.61
N ALA A 130 11.78 4.67 9.17
CA ALA A 130 13.20 5.04 9.16
C ALA A 130 13.87 4.91 10.55
N ASP A 131 13.15 5.27 11.62
CA ASP A 131 13.65 5.17 13.00
C ASP A 131 13.43 3.79 13.65
N ARG A 132 12.87 2.84 12.90
CA ARG A 132 12.49 1.49 13.39
C ARG A 132 13.29 0.38 12.75
N VAL A 133 14.09 0.69 11.74
CA VAL A 133 14.99 -0.23 11.04
C VAL A 133 16.43 -0.04 11.53
N GLY A 134 17.31 -1.01 11.24
CA GLY A 134 18.73 -0.90 11.57
C GLY A 134 19.41 0.25 10.83
N GLU A 135 20.57 0.69 11.32
CA GLU A 135 21.36 1.70 10.62
C GLU A 135 21.77 1.19 9.24
N GLY A 136 21.40 1.93 8.18
CA GLY A 136 21.65 1.55 6.79
C GLY A 136 20.56 0.67 6.16
N ASP A 137 19.55 0.25 6.92
CA ASP A 137 18.39 -0.48 6.39
C ASP A 137 17.29 0.48 5.92
N ASP A 138 16.48 0.02 4.95
CA ASP A 138 15.30 0.75 4.48
C ASP A 138 14.20 -0.22 4.03
N VAL A 139 12.95 0.23 4.04
CA VAL A 139 11.82 -0.57 3.58
C VAL A 139 11.77 -0.55 2.05
N CYS A 140 12.10 -1.70 1.44
CA CYS A 140 12.06 -1.89 -0.01
C CYS A 140 10.63 -2.00 -0.57
N GLY A 141 9.67 -2.48 0.22
CA GLY A 141 8.29 -2.64 -0.21
C GLY A 141 7.40 -3.29 0.84
N VAL A 142 6.10 -3.26 0.59
CA VAL A 142 5.07 -3.90 1.42
C VAL A 142 4.19 -4.73 0.51
N SER A 143 3.81 -5.93 0.96
CA SER A 143 2.94 -6.83 0.21
C SER A 143 1.77 -7.32 1.06
N VAL A 144 0.62 -7.59 0.43
CA VAL A 144 -0.53 -8.25 1.03
C VAL A 144 -1.00 -9.37 0.12
N SER A 145 -1.26 -10.55 0.70
CA SER A 145 -1.71 -11.72 -0.06
C SER A 145 -2.97 -12.30 0.58
N VAL A 146 -4.01 -12.50 -0.22
CA VAL A 146 -5.26 -13.14 0.26
C VAL A 146 -5.15 -14.65 0.12
N ARG A 147 -4.94 -15.33 1.24
CA ARG A 147 -4.84 -16.81 1.32
C ARG A 147 -6.17 -17.42 1.78
N GLY A 148 -6.39 -18.69 1.41
CA GLY A 148 -7.61 -19.42 1.72
C GLY A 148 -7.53 -20.10 3.08
N VAL A 149 -8.43 -19.70 3.98
CA VAL A 149 -8.67 -20.16 5.36
C VAL A 149 -7.65 -19.61 6.36
N ASP A 150 -8.15 -18.76 7.25
CA ASP A 150 -7.52 -18.45 8.54
C ASP A 150 -7.49 -19.77 9.34
N ASP A 151 -6.30 -20.23 9.72
CA ASP A 151 -6.15 -21.40 10.60
C ASP A 151 -6.91 -21.21 11.92
#